data_AF-A0A1J4W3M0-F1
#
_entry.id   AF-A0A1J4W3M0-F1
#
_cell.length_a   1.000
_cell.length_b   1.000
_cell.length_c   1.000
_cell.angle_alpha   90.00
_cell.angle_beta   90.00
_cell.angle_gamma   90.00
#
_symmetry.space_group_name_H-M   'P 1'
#
loop_
_entity.id
_entity.type
_entity.pdbx_description
1 polymer ?
#
loop_
_entity_poly.entity_id
_entity_poly.type
_entity_poly.pdbx_seq_one_letter_code
_entity_poly.pdbx_strand_id
1 'polypeptide(L)'
;MYSIQIEKNAEDFLKKLQRKDAEVILNKIYSIRENPFRYLKRLQGEKLWRLRVGDYRAIIDVIISLNKIIVIRIGHRKNIYD
;
A
#
# COMPACT_ATOMS: atom_id res chain seq x y z
N MET A 1 -13.48 8.01 6.31
CA MET A 1 -12.54 6.94 6.73
C MET A 1 -12.73 5.68 5.91
N TYR A 2 -11.65 5.16 5.34
CA TYR A 2 -11.63 3.91 4.57
C TYR A 2 -11.20 2.73 5.45
N SER A 3 -11.81 1.56 5.24
CA SER A 3 -11.32 0.28 5.76
C SER A 3 -10.08 -0.17 5.00
N ILE A 4 -9.20 -0.94 5.64
CA ILE A 4 -7.96 -1.44 5.04
C ILE A 4 -7.96 -2.96 5.07
N GLN A 5 -7.76 -3.57 3.91
CA GLN A 5 -7.49 -5.00 3.74
C GLN A 5 -6.07 -5.14 3.19
N ILE A 6 -5.28 -6.04 3.78
CA ILE A 6 -3.94 -6.38 3.30
C ILE A 6 -4.01 -7.77 2.71
N GLU A 7 -3.66 -7.91 1.43
CA GLU A 7 -3.63 -9.20 0.76
C GLU A 7 -2.48 -10.08 1.29
N LYS A 8 -2.65 -11.40 1.17
CA LYS A 8 -1.70 -12.37 1.73
C LYS A 8 -0.27 -12.15 1.27
N ASN A 9 -0.05 -11.83 0.00
CA ASN A 9 1.28 -11.54 -0.56
C ASN A 9 1.92 -10.27 0.03
N ALA A 10 1.15 -9.23 0.35
CA ALA A 10 1.62 -8.03 1.02
C ALA A 10 1.93 -8.33 2.50
N GLU A 11 1.09 -9.14 3.15
CA GLU A 11 1.32 -9.63 4.52
C GLU A 11 2.61 -10.47 4.60
N ASP A 12 2.80 -11.41 3.67
CA ASP A 12 3.99 -12.27 3.59
C ASP A 12 5.26 -11.45 3.31
N PHE A 13 5.16 -10.35 2.56
CA PHE A 13 6.27 -9.41 2.39
C PHE A 13 6.63 -8.73 3.72
N LEU A 14 5.63 -8.18 4.43
CA LEU A 14 5.84 -7.52 5.72
C LEU A 14 6.45 -8.46 6.76
N LYS A 15 6.03 -9.73 6.80
CA LYS A 15 6.57 -10.76 7.71
C LYS A 15 8.06 -11.05 7.49
N LYS A 16 8.58 -10.79 6.29
CA LYS A 16 10.01 -11.00 5.95
C LYS A 16 10.89 -9.79 6.30
N LEU A 17 10.30 -8.64 6.60
CA LEU A 17 11.05 -7.43 6.92
C LEU A 17 11.50 -7.42 8.38
N GLN A 18 12.50 -6.60 8.66
CA GLN A 18 12.77 -6.20 10.03
C GLN A 18 11.55 -5.48 10.62
N ARG A 19 11.29 -5.72 11.91
CA ARG A 19 10.12 -5.18 12.62
C ARG A 19 9.93 -3.68 12.41
N LYS A 20 11.03 -2.91 12.49
CA LYS A 20 11.01 -1.45 12.31
C LYS A 20 10.51 -1.04 10.93
N ASP A 21 10.92 -1.72 9.88
CA ASP A 21 10.50 -1.42 8.50
C ASP A 21 9.03 -1.77 8.29
N ALA A 22 8.60 -2.94 8.79
CA ALA A 22 7.19 -3.34 8.74
C ALA A 22 6.28 -2.32 9.47
N GLU A 23 6.68 -1.86 10.66
CA GLU A 23 5.95 -0.85 11.42
C GLU A 23 5.84 0.49 10.68
N VAL A 24 6.93 0.96 10.06
CA VAL A 24 6.91 2.19 9.23
C VAL A 24 5.94 2.06 8.06
N ILE A 25 5.94 0.91 7.38
CA ILE A 25 5.04 0.66 6.25
C ILE A 25 3.58 0.62 6.71
N LEU A 26 3.28 -0.14 7.77
CA LEU A 26 1.93 -0.25 8.31
C LEU A 26 1.41 1.11 8.79
N ASN A 27 2.21 1.86 9.55
CA ASN A 27 1.84 3.19 10.01
C ASN A 27 1.50 4.12 8.84
N LYS A 28 2.27 4.05 7.74
CA LYS A 28 1.98 4.84 6.55
C LYS A 28 0.68 4.39 5.87
N ILE A 29 0.44 3.08 5.73
CA ILE A 29 -0.81 2.52 5.18
C ILE A 29 -2.02 2.98 6.01
N TYR A 30 -1.98 2.87 7.34
CA TYR A 30 -3.09 3.29 8.19
C TYR A 30 -3.31 4.81 8.18
N SER A 31 -2.25 5.61 8.01
CA SER A 31 -2.36 7.08 7.96
C SER A 31 -3.17 7.60 6.77
N ILE A 32 -3.30 6.83 5.69
CA ILE A 32 -3.98 7.30 4.47
C ILE A 32 -5.49 7.07 4.50
N ARG A 33 -6.02 6.40 5.54
CA ARG A 33 -7.44 5.99 5.61
C ARG A 33 -8.43 7.16 5.53
N GLU A 34 -8.06 8.37 5.95
CA GLU A 34 -8.99 9.51 5.93
C GLU A 34 -9.03 10.21 4.58
N ASN A 35 -7.88 10.28 3.89
CA ASN A 35 -7.78 10.93 2.60
C ASN A 35 -6.74 10.21 1.73
N PRO A 36 -7.09 9.03 1.17
CA PRO A 36 -6.13 8.20 0.44
C PRO A 36 -5.56 8.92 -0.78
N PHE A 37 -6.40 9.63 -1.54
CA PHE A 37 -6.01 10.31 -2.78
C PHE A 37 -4.99 11.43 -2.59
N ARG A 38 -4.82 11.95 -1.37
CA ARG A 38 -3.74 12.91 -1.04
C ARG A 38 -2.36 12.29 -1.15
N TYR A 39 -2.23 10.99 -0.83
CA TYR A 39 -0.96 10.29 -0.73
C TYR A 39 -0.71 9.33 -1.90
N LEU A 40 -1.78 8.88 -2.53
CA LEU A 40 -1.72 7.93 -3.63
C LEU A 40 -1.43 8.60 -4.96
N LYS A 41 -0.68 7.90 -5.81
CA LYS A 41 -0.48 8.27 -7.22
C LYS A 41 -1.01 7.14 -8.10
N ARG A 42 -1.73 7.46 -9.17
CA ARG A 42 -2.24 6.44 -10.08
C ARG A 42 -1.09 5.77 -10.83
N LEU A 43 -1.19 4.45 -11.04
CA LEU A 43 -0.31 3.74 -11.97
C LEU A 43 -0.73 4.06 -13.40
N GLN A 44 0.25 4.21 -14.30
CA GLN A 44 -0.04 4.53 -15.70
C GLN A 44 -0.68 3.30 -16.37
N GLY A 45 -1.79 3.49 -17.07
CA GLY A 45 -2.47 2.40 -17.78
C GLY A 45 -3.34 1.49 -16.91
N GLU A 46 -3.36 1.66 -15.59
CA GLU A 46 -4.13 0.81 -14.67
C GLU A 46 -5.10 1.61 -13.79
N LYS A 47 -6.10 0.91 -13.23
CA LYS A 47 -7.01 1.46 -12.21
C LYS A 47 -6.40 1.48 -10.80
N LEU A 48 -5.17 0.96 -10.67
CA LEU A 48 -4.47 0.82 -9.40
C LEU A 48 -3.67 2.07 -9.02
N TRP A 49 -3.35 2.14 -7.74
CA TRP A 49 -2.63 3.23 -7.11
C TRP A 49 -1.31 2.72 -6.53
N ARG A 50 -0.36 3.63 -6.36
CA ARG A 50 0.86 3.41 -5.59
C ARG A 50 0.95 4.34 -4.39
N LEU A 51 1.37 3.79 -3.27
CA LEU A 51 1.82 4.52 -2.09
C LEU A 51 3.34 4.39 -1.96
N ARG A 52 4.03 5.52 -1.73
CA ARG A 52 5.47 5.53 -1.44
C ARG A 52 5.68 5.50 0.07
N VAL A 53 6.53 4.59 0.54
CA VAL A 53 6.94 4.50 1.96
C VAL A 53 8.44 4.30 2.04
N GLY A 54 9.21 5.39 2.16
CA GLY A 54 10.68 5.33 2.14
C GLY A 54 11.20 4.63 0.87
N ASP A 55 11.90 3.50 1.08
CA ASP A 55 12.47 2.64 0.05
C ASP A 55 11.53 1.54 -0.45
N TYR A 56 10.26 1.57 -0.02
CA TYR A 56 9.23 0.64 -0.40
C TYR A 56 8.10 1.35 -1.18
N ARG A 57 7.35 0.54 -1.92
CA ARG A 57 6.07 0.94 -2.51
C ARG A 57 5.01 -0.08 -2.13
N ALA A 58 3.77 0.38 -2.04
CA ALA A 58 2.60 -0.49 -1.97
C ALA A 58 1.70 -0.25 -3.18
N ILE A 59 1.30 -1.31 -3.86
CA ILE A 59 0.26 -1.30 -4.90
C ILE A 59 -1.08 -1.45 -4.20
N ILE A 60 -2.00 -0.54 -4.51
CA ILE A 60 -3.25 -0.37 -3.79
C ILE A 60 -4.41 -0.27 -4.77
N ASP A 61 -5.50 -0.95 -4.48
CA ASP A 61 -6.81 -0.65 -5.07
C ASP A 61 -7.67 0.14 -4.08
N VAL A 62 -8.41 1.13 -4.57
CA VAL A 62 -9.31 1.95 -3.76
C VAL A 62 -10.72 1.82 -4.30
N ILE A 63 -11.54 1.07 -3.58
CA ILE A 63 -12.95 0.88 -3.89
C ILE A 63 -13.75 1.99 -3.20
N ILE A 64 -14.01 3.07 -3.95
CA ILE A 64 -14.69 4.28 -3.45
C ILE A 64 -16.09 3.95 -2.94
N SER A 65 -16.85 3.12 -3.67
CA SER A 65 -18.22 2.73 -3.29
C SER A 65 -18.30 2.01 -1.95
N LEU A 66 -17.22 1.34 -1.53
CA LEU A 66 -17.16 0.58 -0.29
C LEU A 66 -16.32 1.25 0.80
N ASN A 67 -15.77 2.45 0.54
CA ASN A 67 -14.75 3.07 1.39
C ASN A 67 -13.67 2.05 1.78
N LYS A 68 -13.11 1.33 0.81
CA LYS A 68 -12.16 0.23 1.06
C LYS A 68 -10.84 0.45 0.32
N ILE A 69 -9.74 0.26 1.05
CA ILE A 69 -8.37 0.25 0.54
C ILE A 69 -7.88 -1.20 0.58
N ILE A 70 -7.46 -1.74 -0.55
CA ILE A 70 -6.89 -3.09 -0.66
C ILE A 70 -5.41 -2.92 -0.99
N VAL A 71 -4.54 -3.35 -0.06
CA VAL A 71 -3.09 -3.38 -0.26
C VAL A 71 -2.74 -4.68 -0.97
N ILE A 72 -2.60 -4.61 -2.29
CA ILE A 72 -2.41 -5.77 -3.17
C ILE A 72 -0.99 -6.30 -3.11
N ARG A 73 0.02 -5.45 -3.01
CA ARG A 73 1.43 -5.88 -3.01
C ARG A 73 2.29 -4.84 -2.32
N ILE A 74 3.30 -5.26 -1.59
CA ILE A 74 4.35 -4.39 -1.06
C ILE A 74 5.69 -4.90 -1.58
N GLY A 75 6.60 -3.99 -1.92
CA GLY A 75 7.89 -4.33 -2.46
C GLY A 75 8.89 -3.19 -2.35
N HIS A 76 10.17 -3.50 -2.51
CA HIS A 76 11.21 -2.49 -2.59
C HIS A 76 11.05 -1.65 -3.86
N ARG A 77 11.38 -0.36 -3.77
CA ARG A 77 11.30 0.61 -4.88
C ARG A 77 12.01 0.13 -6.15
N LYS A 78 13.10 -0.64 -5.98
CA LYS A 78 13.92 -1.17 -7.06
C LYS A 78 13.29 -2.34 -7.84
N ASN A 79 12.41 -3.13 -7.21
CA ASN A 79 11.97 -4.43 -7.74
C ASN A 79 10.44 -4.59 -7.77
N ILE A 80 9.64 -3.54 -7.52
CA ILE A 80 8.18 -3.70 -7.39
C ILE A 80 7.41 -3.78 -8.72
N TYR A 81 8.07 -3.45 -9.83
CA TYR A 81 7.49 -3.51 -11.18
C TYR A 81 8.15 -4.57 -12.06
N ASP A 82 9.13 -5.30 -11.51
CA ASP A 82 9.74 -6.47 -12.15
C ASP A 82 8.98 -7.75 -11.78
#